data_AF-A0A922NZ31-F1
#
_entry.id   AF-A0A922NZ31-F1
#
_cell.length_a   1.000
_cell.length_b   1.000
_cell.length_c   1.000
_cell.angle_alpha   90.00
_cell.angle_beta   90.00
_cell.angle_gamma   90.00
#
_symmetry.space_group_name_H-M   'P 1'
#
loop_
_entity.id
_entity.type
_entity.pdbx_description
1 polymer ?
#
loop_
_entity_poly.entity_id
_entity_poly.type
_entity_poly.pdbx_seq_one_letter_code
_entity_poly.pdbx_strand_id
1 'polypeptide(L)'
;MGFKIAVVGATGNVGREMLNILAERAFPADEVVALASARSQGTEVSYGDKTLKVSNLENYDFSDTDICLTSAGGTISQKWSPKIGRKTRSCGANSWQSLWQTPGPELPPMR
;
A
#
# COMPACT_ATOMS: atom_id res chain seq x y z
N MET A 1 8.79 -14.65 -5.50
CA MET A 1 7.40 -14.30 -5.86
C MET A 1 6.82 -13.56 -4.67
N GLY A 2 7.31 -12.35 -4.45
CA GLY A 2 6.87 -11.45 -3.39
C GLY A 2 5.79 -10.51 -3.91
N PHE A 3 5.18 -9.79 -2.99
CA PHE A 3 4.03 -8.93 -3.27
C PHE A 3 4.45 -7.51 -3.64
N LYS A 4 3.73 -6.88 -4.56
CA LYS A 4 3.81 -5.44 -4.78
C LYS A 4 2.80 -4.71 -3.91
N ILE A 5 3.29 -3.91 -2.97
CA ILE A 5 2.47 -3.18 -1.99
C ILE A 5 2.47 -1.69 -2.31
N ALA A 6 1.29 -1.11 -2.52
CA ALA A 6 1.11 0.33 -2.61
C ALA A 6 0.55 0.90 -1.31
N VAL A 7 1.20 1.91 -0.74
CA VAL A 7 0.76 2.59 0.49
C VAL A 7 0.29 4.00 0.14
N VAL A 8 -1.02 4.21 0.14
CA VAL A 8 -1.64 5.52 -0.11
C VAL A 8 -1.75 6.30 1.20
N GLY A 9 -1.22 7.52 1.21
CA GLY A 9 -1.10 8.34 2.41
C GLY A 9 0.20 8.08 3.18
N ALA A 10 1.24 7.56 2.50
CA ALA A 10 2.54 7.25 3.10
C ALA A 10 3.22 8.42 3.83
N THR A 11 2.86 9.67 3.50
CA THR A 11 3.40 10.87 4.15
C THR A 11 2.68 11.26 5.45
N GLY A 12 1.51 10.69 5.72
CA GLY A 12 0.77 10.92 6.97
C GLY A 12 1.30 10.06 8.12
N ASN A 13 0.87 10.38 9.34
CA ASN A 13 1.30 9.67 10.56
C ASN A 13 1.04 8.16 10.46
N VAL A 14 -0.19 7.77 10.10
CA VAL A 14 -0.54 6.35 9.95
C VAL A 14 0.24 5.71 8.82
N GLY A 15 0.38 6.38 7.66
CA GLY A 15 1.14 5.89 6.50
C GLY A 15 2.59 5.54 6.80
N ARG A 16 3.27 6.40 7.57
CA ARG A 16 4.65 6.15 8.03
C ARG A 16 4.71 4.93 8.96
N GLU A 17 3.77 4.82 9.88
CA GLU A 17 3.66 3.66 10.76
C GLU A 17 3.42 2.38 9.96
N MET A 18 2.61 2.44 8.90
CA MET A 18 2.37 1.31 8.00
C MET A 18 3.68 0.79 7.40
N LEU A 19 4.49 1.70 6.88
CA LEU A 19 5.78 1.40 6.26
C LEU A 19 6.75 0.83 7.28
N ASN A 20 6.77 1.40 8.49
CA ASN A 20 7.63 0.94 9.56
C ASN A 20 7.27 -0.49 9.99
N ILE A 21 5.99 -0.79 10.22
CA ILE A 21 5.51 -2.14 10.55
C ILE A 21 5.82 -3.13 9.43
N LEU A 22 5.62 -2.76 8.17
CA LEU A 22 5.93 -3.62 7.02
C LEU A 22 7.42 -3.98 6.97
N ALA A 23 8.30 -3.03 7.32
CA ALA A 23 9.74 -3.26 7.42
C ALA A 23 10.10 -4.13 8.64
N GLU A 24 9.56 -3.81 9.83
CA GLU A 24 9.80 -4.55 11.07
C GLU A 24 9.33 -6.01 11.00
N ARG A 25 8.20 -6.25 10.34
CA ARG A 25 7.62 -7.59 10.15
C ARG A 25 8.34 -8.41 9.08
N ALA A 26 9.31 -7.83 8.38
CA ALA A 26 9.96 -8.43 7.21
C ALA A 26 8.93 -9.03 6.25
N PHE A 27 7.85 -8.29 5.99
CA PHE A 27 6.78 -8.78 5.13
C PHE A 27 7.35 -9.12 3.74
N PRO A 28 6.93 -10.23 3.09
CA PRO A 28 7.44 -10.64 1.78
C PRO A 28 6.94 -9.72 0.66
N ALA A 29 7.35 -8.45 0.71
CA ALA A 29 7.11 -7.44 -0.31
C ALA A 29 8.36 -7.32 -1.18
N ASP A 30 8.24 -7.69 -2.46
CA ASP A 30 9.31 -7.48 -3.43
C ASP A 30 9.45 -5.98 -3.75
N GLU A 31 8.32 -5.26 -3.76
CA GLU A 31 8.28 -3.84 -4.07
C GLU A 31 7.26 -3.10 -3.18
N VAL A 32 7.70 -2.00 -2.57
CA VAL A 32 6.84 -1.12 -1.76
C VAL A 32 6.82 0.26 -2.40
N VAL A 33 5.62 0.73 -2.74
CA VAL A 33 5.41 2.02 -3.39
C VAL A 33 4.69 2.97 -2.44
N ALA A 34 5.35 4.08 -2.12
CA ALA A 34 4.77 5.16 -1.34
C ALA A 34 3.96 6.11 -2.25
N LEU A 35 2.67 6.25 -1.98
CA LEU A 35 1.75 7.11 -2.72
C LEU A 35 1.18 8.19 -1.80
N ALA A 36 1.10 9.42 -2.29
CA ALA A 36 0.40 10.49 -1.60
C ALA A 36 -0.32 11.41 -2.60
N SER A 37 -1.05 12.40 -2.07
CA SER A 37 -1.63 13.47 -2.89
C SER A 37 -0.54 14.28 -3.59
N ALA A 38 -0.88 14.99 -4.66
CA ALA A 38 0.02 15.91 -5.36
C ALA A 38 0.75 16.89 -4.43
N ARG A 39 0.14 17.29 -3.30
CA ARG A 39 0.75 18.19 -2.30
C ARG A 39 1.98 17.61 -1.61
N SER A 40 2.11 16.29 -1.58
CA SER A 40 3.21 15.58 -0.92
C SER A 40 3.98 14.69 -1.90
N GLN A 41 3.77 14.88 -3.21
CA GLN A 41 4.55 14.22 -4.24
C GLN A 41 6.01 14.67 -4.14
N GLY A 42 6.94 13.72 -4.27
CA GLY A 42 8.38 13.99 -4.23
C GLY A 42 8.96 14.08 -2.82
N THR A 43 8.13 13.98 -1.77
CA THR A 43 8.63 13.75 -0.41
C THR A 43 9.30 12.38 -0.33
N GLU A 44 10.26 12.24 0.57
CA GLU A 44 10.91 10.97 0.87
C GLU A 44 10.38 10.42 2.20
N VAL A 45 10.15 9.11 2.23
CA VAL A 45 9.70 8.40 3.44
C VAL A 45 10.61 7.22 3.70
N SER A 46 10.92 6.98 4.97
CA SER A 46 11.72 5.84 5.39
C SER A 46 10.89 4.56 5.38
N TYR A 47 11.49 3.49 4.90
CA TYR A 47 10.95 2.14 4.88
C TYR A 47 12.06 1.19 5.36
N GLY A 48 12.10 0.96 6.68
CA GLY A 48 13.24 0.29 7.32
C GLY A 48 14.55 1.00 6.99
N ASP A 49 15.49 0.26 6.41
CA ASP A 49 16.79 0.79 5.98
C ASP A 49 16.77 1.48 4.60
N LYS A 50 15.62 1.49 3.92
CA LYS A 50 15.46 2.08 2.58
C LYS A 50 14.72 3.40 2.65
N THR A 51 14.98 4.29 1.69
CA THR A 51 14.21 5.51 1.50
C THR A 51 13.36 5.38 0.23
N LEU A 52 12.06 5.58 0.34
CA LEU A 52 11.11 5.53 -0.77
C LEU A 52 10.70 6.93 -1.18
N LYS A 53 10.69 7.18 -2.49
CA LYS A 53 10.20 8.43 -3.05
C LYS A 53 8.69 8.38 -3.23
N VAL A 54 8.00 9.36 -2.69
CA VAL A 54 6.54 9.45 -2.75
C VAL A 54 6.10 9.84 -4.15
N SER A 55 5.31 8.97 -4.76
CA SER A 55 4.70 9.19 -6.07
C SER A 55 3.28 9.74 -5.93
N ASN A 56 2.80 10.39 -6.98
CA ASN A 56 1.45 10.92 -7.00
C ASN A 56 0.44 9.79 -7.18
N LEU A 57 -0.49 9.69 -6.23
CA LEU A 57 -1.63 8.79 -6.27
C LEU A 57 -2.42 8.86 -7.58
N GLU A 58 -2.57 10.06 -8.15
CA GLU A 58 -3.39 10.29 -9.35
C GLU A 58 -2.80 9.69 -10.63
N ASN A 59 -1.47 9.62 -10.70
CA ASN A 59 -0.73 9.17 -11.89
C ASN A 59 -0.20 7.74 -11.75
N TYR A 60 -0.45 7.09 -10.61
CA TYR A 60 0.05 5.74 -10.37
C TYR A 60 -0.89 4.70 -10.96
N ASP A 61 -0.32 3.70 -11.63
CA ASP A 61 -1.09 2.56 -12.13
C ASP A 61 -1.12 1.41 -11.12
N PHE A 62 -2.34 1.02 -10.75
CA PHE A 62 -2.61 -0.02 -9.77
C PHE A 62 -2.73 -1.43 -10.38
N SER A 63 -2.62 -1.54 -11.71
CA SER A 63 -2.80 -2.80 -12.45
C SER A 63 -1.84 -3.91 -12.00
N ASP A 64 -0.59 -3.54 -11.70
CA ASP A 64 0.46 -4.48 -11.25
C ASP A 64 0.60 -4.55 -9.73
N THR A 65 -0.29 -3.88 -8.98
CA THR A 65 -0.23 -3.86 -7.51
C THR A 65 -1.07 -5.00 -6.95
N ASP A 66 -0.48 -5.81 -6.06
CA ASP A 66 -1.17 -6.92 -5.40
C ASP A 66 -1.98 -6.45 -4.19
N ILE A 67 -1.36 -5.60 -3.35
CA ILE A 67 -1.94 -5.12 -2.10
C ILE A 67 -1.87 -3.61 -2.08
N CYS A 68 -3.01 -2.95 -1.85
CA CYS A 68 -3.06 -1.50 -1.66
C CYS A 68 -3.56 -1.16 -0.26
N LEU A 69 -2.70 -0.55 0.56
CA LEU A 69 -3.04 -0.04 1.88
C LEU A 69 -3.37 1.45 1.75
N THR A 70 -4.59 1.85 2.12
CA THR A 70 -4.97 3.26 2.09
C THR A 70 -5.14 3.79 3.50
N SER A 71 -4.44 4.89 3.79
CA SER A 71 -4.61 5.70 4.98
C SER A 71 -4.71 7.18 4.61
N ALA A 72 -5.55 7.45 3.63
CA ALA A 72 -5.96 8.79 3.30
C ALA A 72 -7.41 8.93 3.75
N GLY A 73 -7.74 10.02 4.47
CA GLY A 73 -9.04 10.22 5.13
C GLY A 73 -10.24 9.85 4.24
N GLY A 74 -11.36 9.49 4.87
CA GLY A 74 -12.49 8.76 4.24
C GLY A 74 -12.90 9.23 2.83
N THR A 75 -12.80 10.51 2.51
CA THR A 75 -13.03 11.08 1.18
C THR A 75 -12.12 10.52 0.08
N ILE A 76 -10.82 10.33 0.35
CA ILE A 76 -9.87 9.76 -0.60
C ILE A 76 -10.12 8.26 -0.72
N SER A 77 -10.36 7.56 0.40
CA SER A 77 -10.70 6.13 0.34
C SER A 77 -11.97 5.86 -0.47
N GLN A 78 -13.03 6.67 -0.31
CA GLN A 78 -14.27 6.49 -1.08
C GLN A 78 -14.08 6.75 -2.59
N LYS A 79 -13.27 7.76 -2.95
CA LYS A 79 -12.98 8.08 -4.36
C LYS A 79 -12.12 7.00 -5.04
N TRP A 80 -11.20 6.39 -4.29
CA TRP A 80 -10.19 5.48 -4.84
C TRP A 80 -10.52 3.99 -4.65
N SER A 81 -11.22 3.58 -3.59
CA SER A 81 -11.65 2.19 -3.36
C SER A 81 -12.25 1.53 -4.62
N PRO A 82 -13.24 2.12 -5.32
CA PRO A 82 -13.83 1.47 -6.49
C PRO A 82 -12.90 1.44 -7.72
N LYS A 83 -11.89 2.32 -7.80
CA LYS A 83 -10.89 2.31 -8.89
C LYS A 83 -9.80 1.28 -8.64
N ILE A 84 -9.30 1.22 -7.40
CA ILE A 84 -8.24 0.31 -7.00
C ILE A 84 -8.78 -1.13 -6.95
N GLY A 85 -9.98 -1.35 -6.39
CA GLY A 85 -10.58 -2.69 -6.34
C GLY A 85 -10.95 -3.30 -7.68
N ARG A 86 -10.99 -2.52 -8.77
CA ARG A 86 -11.13 -3.04 -10.14
C ARG A 86 -9.80 -3.40 -10.81
N LYS A 87 -8.70 -2.83 -10.33
CA LYS A 87 -7.36 -2.99 -10.92
C LYS A 87 -6.44 -3.91 -10.13
N THR A 88 -6.62 -3.96 -8.81
CA THR A 88 -5.77 -4.71 -7.88
C THR A 88 -6.41 -6.03 -7.51
N ARG A 89 -5.59 -7.08 -7.47
CA ARG A 89 -5.99 -8.47 -7.24
C ARG A 89 -6.60 -8.73 -5.85
N SER A 90 -6.25 -7.93 -4.83
CA SER A 90 -6.83 -8.01 -3.49
C SER A 90 -6.93 -6.62 -2.83
N CYS A 91 -8.06 -5.95 -2.99
CA CYS A 91 -8.34 -4.68 -2.29
C CYS A 91 -9.32 -4.88 -1.15
N GLY A 92 -8.78 -5.27 0.01
CA GLY A 92 -9.46 -5.11 1.29
C GLY A 92 -9.38 -3.65 1.73
N ALA A 93 -10.46 -2.91 1.51
CA ALA A 93 -10.57 -1.54 1.98
C ALA A 93 -10.45 -1.46 3.51
N ASN A 94 -9.82 -0.38 3.96
CA ASN A 94 -10.07 0.32 5.23
C ASN A 94 -10.16 -0.47 6.53
N SER A 95 -9.35 -1.50 6.75
CA SER A 95 -8.86 -1.74 8.12
C SER A 95 -7.59 -2.57 8.10
N TRP A 96 -6.60 -2.13 8.87
CA TRP A 96 -5.46 -2.97 9.27
C TRP A 96 -5.92 -4.32 9.83
N GLN A 97 -7.11 -4.38 10.42
CA GLN A 97 -7.66 -5.57 11.05
C GLN A 97 -8.15 -6.63 10.05
N SER A 98 -8.69 -6.26 8.90
CA SER A 98 -9.26 -7.20 7.93
C SER A 98 -8.19 -8.04 7.24
N LEU A 99 -6.99 -7.49 7.02
CA LEU A 99 -5.86 -8.20 6.42
C LEU A 99 -5.31 -9.35 7.29
N TRP A 100 -5.47 -9.26 8.62
CA TRP A 100 -5.07 -10.33 9.55
C TRP A 100 -6.22 -11.25 9.96
N GLN A 101 -7.47 -10.87 9.65
CA GLN A 101 -8.67 -11.66 9.92
C GLN A 101 -9.16 -12.48 8.71
N THR A 102 -8.73 -12.14 7.49
CA THR A 102 -8.93 -13.03 6.35
C THR A 102 -7.94 -14.18 6.46
N PRO A 103 -8.36 -15.46 6.44
CA PRO A 103 -7.43 -16.54 6.13
C PRO A 103 -6.80 -16.18 4.78
N GLY A 104 -5.48 -16.03 4.76
CA GLY A 104 -4.76 -15.45 3.63
C GLY A 104 -5.14 -16.14 2.31
N PRO A 105 -5.10 -15.42 1.18
CA PRO A 105 -5.27 -16.06 -0.11
C PRO A 105 -4.25 -17.19 -0.22
N GLU A 106 -4.72 -18.38 -0.55
CA GLU A 106 -3.92 -19.58 -0.72
C GLU A 106 -2.77 -19.24 -1.68
N LEU A 107 -1.57 -19.11 -1.12
CA LEU A 107 -0.35 -18.86 -1.87
C LEU A 107 -0.14 -20.08 -2.78
N PRO A 108 0.02 -19.91 -4.11
CA PRO A 108 0.37 -21.03 -4.95
C PRO A 108 1.68 -21.65 -4.43
N PRO A 109 1.75 -22.98 -4.31
CA PRO A 109 2.93 -23.65 -3.77
C PRO A 109 4.15 -23.29 -4.62
N MET A 110 5.21 -22.81 -3.97
CA MET A 110 6.49 -22.57 -4.63
C MET A 110 6.96 -23.89 -5.24
N ARG A 111 7.15 -23.90 -6.56
CA ARG A 111 7.76 -24.98 -7.30
C ARG A 111 8.95 -24.44 -8.08
#